data_AF-A0A9X2KJN7-F1
#
_entry.id   AF-A0A9X2KJN7-F1
#
_cell.length_a   1.000
_cell.length_b   1.000
_cell.length_c   1.000
_cell.angle_alpha   90.00
_cell.angle_beta   90.00
_cell.angle_gamma   90.00
#
_symmetry.space_group_name_H-M   'P 1'
#
loop_
_entity.id
_entity.type
_entity.pdbx_description
1 polymer ?
#
loop_
_entity_poly.entity_id
_entity_poly.type
_entity_poly.pdbx_seq_one_letter_code
_entity_poly.pdbx_strand_id
1 'polypeptide(L)'
;MNAEHDAARVAPARGPAQTGPRQPGPRRSDLARPPRPDHPDRPAPLPPASVVVPARGPWDPGCALGILRYHAIPGLERHDAGARTHLRTLRLEGTPRIVEVRVGDAGVEAAPADGLGPLPASTAALLDWWFDLSAPIEAIDRDLAGDPVLGPLVLERPGVRATRCPDPFEAAVTTVLGQQVSGSAARTFAGRLVEAFGEPVGAV
;
A
#
# COMPACT_ATOMS: atom_id res chain seq x y z
N MET A 1 34.56 17.53 54.60
CA MET A 1 34.70 16.71 53.37
C MET A 1 34.75 17.71 52.23
N ASN A 2 35.78 18.57 52.20
CA ASN A 2 37.08 18.39 51.53
C ASN A 2 36.89 18.05 50.04
N ALA A 3 37.41 18.77 49.06
CA ALA A 3 38.04 20.09 48.94
C ALA A 3 38.20 20.26 47.42
N GLU A 4 37.69 21.35 46.83
CA GLU A 4 38.05 21.74 45.46
C GLU A 4 39.52 22.17 45.46
N HIS A 5 40.34 21.56 44.60
CA HIS A 5 41.72 21.96 44.37
C HIS A 5 41.85 22.52 42.96
N ASP A 6 42.09 23.82 42.92
CA ASP A 6 42.60 24.58 41.79
C ASP A 6 44.09 24.23 41.55
N ALA A 7 44.44 23.91 40.31
CA ALA A 7 45.82 23.74 39.87
C ALA A 7 45.97 24.11 38.39
N ALA A 8 46.26 25.38 38.18
CA ALA A 8 47.32 25.91 37.31
C ALA A 8 47.60 25.23 35.96
N ARG A 9 47.24 25.98 34.91
CA ARG A 9 47.83 26.02 33.56
C ARG A 9 49.36 25.81 33.55
N VAL A 10 49.80 24.86 32.72
CA VAL A 10 51.09 24.92 32.01
C VAL A 10 50.87 24.40 30.57
N ALA A 11 51.11 25.26 29.59
CA ALA A 11 50.99 24.98 28.16
C ALA A 11 52.27 24.29 27.63
N PRO A 12 52.19 23.24 26.80
CA PRO A 12 53.35 22.70 26.12
C PRO A 12 53.75 23.55 24.91
N ALA A 13 55.06 23.80 24.79
CA ALA A 13 55.71 24.52 23.71
C ALA A 13 55.43 23.89 22.33
N ARG A 14 55.05 24.74 21.36
CA ARG A 14 54.94 24.37 19.94
C ARG A 14 56.33 24.30 19.33
N GLY A 15 56.78 23.09 18.98
CA GLY A 15 57.97 22.88 18.16
C GLY A 15 57.79 23.41 16.73
N PRO A 16 58.89 23.69 16.00
CA PRO A 16 58.84 24.27 14.66
C PRO A 16 58.15 23.33 13.66
N ALA A 17 57.24 23.91 12.88
CA ALA A 17 56.51 23.24 11.81
C ALA A 17 57.47 22.74 10.72
N GLN A 18 57.54 21.42 10.53
CA GLN A 18 58.22 20.81 9.39
C GLN A 18 57.30 20.88 8.16
N THR A 19 57.58 21.82 7.25
CA THR A 19 56.94 21.90 5.93
C THR A 19 57.57 20.88 4.98
N GLY A 20 56.99 19.68 4.94
CA GLY A 20 57.18 18.74 3.84
C GLY A 20 56.43 19.19 2.57
N PRO A 21 56.80 18.69 1.38
CA PRO A 21 56.19 19.10 0.12
C PRO A 21 54.68 18.79 0.10
N ARG A 22 53.87 19.80 -0.25
CA ARG A 22 52.41 19.67 -0.40
C ARG A 22 52.09 18.70 -1.53
N GLN A 23 51.39 17.60 -1.23
CA GLN A 23 50.78 16.77 -2.26
C GLN A 23 49.69 17.58 -2.99
N PRO A 24 49.59 17.50 -4.33
CA PRO A 24 48.51 18.15 -5.06
C PRO A 24 47.18 17.49 -4.72
N GLY A 25 46.20 18.29 -4.28
CA GLY A 25 44.84 17.83 -4.02
C GLY A 25 44.15 17.32 -5.29
N PRO A 26 43.14 16.44 -5.16
CA PRO A 26 42.48 15.82 -6.30
C PRO A 26 41.87 16.88 -7.24
N ARG A 27 41.95 16.62 -8.55
CA ARG A 27 41.41 17.53 -9.57
C ARG A 27 39.88 17.51 -9.45
N ARG A 28 39.22 18.65 -9.70
CA ARG A 28 37.74 18.77 -9.63
C ARG A 28 36.98 17.77 -10.53
N SER A 29 37.65 17.13 -11.48
CA SER A 29 37.13 16.04 -12.32
C SER A 29 36.95 14.70 -11.59
N ASP A 30 37.59 14.52 -10.44
CA ASP A 30 37.68 13.25 -9.72
C ASP A 30 36.70 13.18 -8.54
N LEU A 31 35.92 14.24 -8.33
CA LEU A 31 34.78 14.24 -7.42
C LEU A 31 33.61 13.55 -8.13
N ALA A 32 33.47 12.25 -7.90
CA ALA A 32 32.26 11.52 -8.27
C ALA A 32 31.04 12.31 -7.79
N ARG A 33 30.15 12.64 -8.73
CA ARG A 33 28.86 13.26 -8.43
C ARG A 33 28.19 12.40 -7.36
N PRO A 34 27.75 12.97 -6.22
CA PRO A 34 27.05 12.18 -5.22
C PRO A 34 25.85 11.50 -5.89
N PRO A 35 25.56 10.22 -5.57
CA PRO A 35 24.36 9.58 -6.08
C PRO A 35 23.17 10.49 -5.77
N ARG A 36 22.32 10.71 -6.77
CA ARG A 36 21.06 11.44 -6.54
C ARG A 36 20.32 10.70 -5.42
N PRO A 37 19.80 11.40 -4.40
CA PRO A 37 19.00 10.73 -3.37
C PRO A 37 17.86 10.00 -4.06
N ASP A 38 17.68 8.72 -3.72
CA ASP A 38 16.57 7.92 -4.21
C ASP A 38 15.27 8.66 -3.91
N HIS A 39 14.46 8.85 -4.95
CA HIS A 39 13.15 9.47 -4.80
C HIS A 39 12.27 8.47 -4.04
N PRO A 40 11.76 8.81 -2.83
CA PRO A 40 11.04 7.85 -1.98
C PRO A 40 9.69 7.38 -2.55
N ASP A 41 9.27 7.91 -3.70
CA ASP A 41 7.95 7.65 -4.29
C ASP A 41 7.97 6.71 -5.50
N ARG A 42 9.10 6.11 -5.87
CA ARG A 42 9.05 5.08 -6.92
C ARG A 42 8.64 3.77 -6.26
N PRO A 43 7.43 3.23 -6.53
CA PRO A 43 7.07 1.92 -6.05
C PRO A 43 8.13 0.91 -6.50
N ALA A 44 8.48 -0.02 -5.61
CA ALA A 44 9.43 -1.07 -5.92
C ALA A 44 9.01 -1.77 -7.23
N PRO A 45 9.98 -2.17 -8.08
CA PRO A 45 9.67 -2.90 -9.30
C PRO A 45 8.79 -4.11 -9.02
N LEU A 46 7.86 -4.37 -9.94
CA LEU A 46 6.87 -5.43 -9.78
C LEU A 46 7.57 -6.79 -9.66
N PRO A 47 7.15 -7.66 -8.73
CA PRO A 47 7.61 -9.03 -8.75
C PRO A 47 7.24 -9.66 -10.11
N PRO A 48 8.11 -10.48 -10.72
CA PRO A 48 7.88 -11.09 -12.04
C PRO A 48 6.66 -12.04 -12.11
N ALA A 49 5.94 -12.21 -11.00
CA ALA A 49 4.80 -13.09 -10.84
C ALA A 49 3.48 -12.32 -10.57
N SER A 50 3.44 -11.02 -10.87
CA SER A 50 2.25 -10.20 -10.64
C SER A 50 1.21 -10.31 -11.76
N VAL A 51 -0.05 -10.14 -11.38
CA VAL A 51 -1.21 -10.09 -12.26
C VAL A 51 -1.70 -8.65 -12.31
N VAL A 52 -1.65 -8.04 -13.48
CA VAL A 52 -2.05 -6.64 -13.71
C VAL A 52 -3.39 -6.61 -14.43
N VAL A 53 -4.35 -5.84 -13.92
CA VAL A 53 -5.66 -5.63 -14.56
C VAL A 53 -5.89 -4.12 -14.71
N PRO A 54 -5.90 -3.60 -15.95
CA PRO A 54 -6.17 -2.19 -16.19
C PRO A 54 -7.66 -1.87 -16.01
N ALA A 55 -7.96 -0.66 -15.54
CA ALA A 55 -9.32 -0.13 -15.56
C ALA A 55 -9.72 0.26 -16.99
N ARG A 56 -10.96 -0.07 -17.38
CA ARG A 56 -11.57 0.41 -18.61
C ARG A 56 -12.05 1.84 -18.39
N GLY A 57 -11.32 2.82 -18.92
CA GLY A 57 -11.73 4.23 -18.87
C GLY A 57 -11.26 4.98 -17.63
N PRO A 58 -11.90 6.12 -17.29
CA PRO A 58 -11.62 6.89 -16.07
C PRO A 58 -11.69 5.99 -14.83
N TRP A 59 -10.83 6.21 -13.85
CA TRP A 59 -10.71 5.38 -12.65
C TRP A 59 -10.39 6.27 -11.46
N ASP A 60 -11.14 6.10 -10.36
CA ASP A 60 -10.87 6.78 -9.09
C ASP A 60 -10.18 5.82 -8.10
N PRO A 61 -8.83 5.78 -8.08
CA PRO A 61 -8.10 4.93 -7.15
C PRO A 61 -8.28 5.35 -5.69
N GLY A 62 -8.53 6.64 -5.44
CA GLY A 62 -8.72 7.16 -4.09
C GLY A 62 -10.01 6.63 -3.45
N CYS A 63 -11.06 6.48 -4.25
CA CYS A 63 -12.31 5.83 -3.82
C CYS A 63 -12.07 4.36 -3.44
N ALA A 64 -11.41 3.60 -4.32
CA ALA A 64 -11.11 2.19 -4.06
C ALA A 64 -10.25 2.00 -2.80
N LEU A 65 -9.17 2.77 -2.65
CA LEU A 65 -8.32 2.76 -1.45
C LEU A 65 -9.12 3.13 -0.18
N GLY A 66 -10.02 4.12 -0.29
CA GLY A 66 -10.90 4.54 0.81
C GLY A 66 -11.82 3.42 1.28
N ILE A 67 -12.42 2.67 0.34
CA ILE A 67 -13.30 1.53 0.65
C ILE A 67 -12.47 0.41 1.30
N LEU A 68 -11.32 0.03 0.71
CA LEU A 68 -10.44 -0.99 1.29
C LEU A 68 -10.01 -0.63 2.72
N ARG A 69 -9.60 0.62 2.95
CA ARG A 69 -9.23 1.11 4.30
C ARG A 69 -10.40 1.05 5.28
N TYR A 70 -11.57 1.51 4.85
CA TYR A 70 -12.73 1.59 5.72
C TYR A 70 -13.21 0.21 6.16
N HIS A 71 -13.09 -0.80 5.28
CA HIS A 71 -13.54 -2.17 5.55
C HIS A 71 -12.47 -3.10 6.12
N ALA A 72 -11.18 -2.69 6.15
CA ALA A 72 -10.05 -3.51 6.58
C ALA A 72 -10.28 -4.27 7.90
N ILE A 73 -10.29 -5.60 7.85
CA ILE A 73 -10.52 -6.50 9.00
C ILE A 73 -9.19 -6.89 9.65
N PRO A 74 -8.99 -6.58 10.96
CA PRO A 74 -7.79 -7.00 11.68
C PRO A 74 -7.59 -8.52 11.66
N GLY A 75 -6.37 -8.97 11.38
CA GLY A 75 -6.00 -10.39 11.32
C GLY A 75 -6.28 -11.06 9.96
N LEU A 76 -7.08 -10.44 9.09
CA LEU A 76 -7.34 -10.92 7.73
C LEU A 76 -6.71 -10.03 6.66
N GLU A 77 -6.57 -8.73 6.95
CA GLU A 77 -6.16 -7.71 5.99
C GLU A 77 -5.20 -6.69 6.62
N ARG A 78 -4.24 -6.22 5.83
CA ARG A 78 -3.42 -5.03 6.13
C ARG A 78 -3.56 -4.03 5.00
N HIS A 79 -3.79 -2.77 5.34
CA HIS A 79 -3.89 -1.68 4.38
C HIS A 79 -2.83 -0.61 4.65
N ASP A 80 -2.07 -0.26 3.62
CA ASP A 80 -1.12 0.85 3.65
C ASP A 80 -1.55 1.90 2.63
N ALA A 81 -2.06 3.03 3.14
CA ALA A 81 -2.54 4.12 2.31
C ALA A 81 -1.40 4.86 1.59
N GLY A 82 -0.21 4.93 2.19
CA GLY A 82 0.95 5.61 1.60
C GLY A 82 1.54 4.82 0.44
N ALA A 83 1.71 3.51 0.63
CA ALA A 83 2.16 2.60 -0.42
C ALA A 83 1.06 2.25 -1.43
N ARG A 84 -0.21 2.60 -1.15
CA ARG A 84 -1.40 2.22 -1.92
C ARG A 84 -1.52 0.71 -2.08
N THR A 85 -1.18 -0.03 -1.04
CA THR A 85 -1.22 -1.48 -1.01
C THR A 85 -2.26 -2.00 -0.01
N HIS A 86 -2.79 -3.18 -0.32
CA HIS A 86 -3.71 -3.92 0.51
C HIS A 86 -3.33 -5.39 0.46
N LEU A 87 -2.79 -5.88 1.57
CA LEU A 87 -2.39 -7.26 1.75
C LEU A 87 -3.56 -8.02 2.37
N ARG A 88 -3.96 -9.15 1.78
CA ARG A 88 -5.02 -9.99 2.35
C ARG A 88 -4.85 -11.46 2.01
N THR A 89 -5.52 -12.31 2.76
CA THR A 89 -5.75 -13.69 2.34
C THR A 89 -6.87 -13.76 1.30
N LEU A 90 -6.65 -14.54 0.24
CA LEU A 90 -7.65 -14.91 -0.77
C LEU A 90 -7.62 -16.42 -0.97
N ARG A 91 -8.77 -17.03 -1.26
CA ARG A 91 -8.80 -18.43 -1.69
C ARG A 91 -8.83 -18.50 -3.20
N LEU A 92 -7.68 -18.83 -3.79
CA LEU A 92 -7.49 -18.92 -5.24
C LEU A 92 -7.43 -20.39 -5.64
N GLU A 93 -8.36 -20.82 -6.49
CA GLU A 93 -8.47 -22.22 -6.96
C GLU A 93 -8.50 -23.23 -5.79
N GLY A 94 -9.20 -22.87 -4.70
CA GLY A 94 -9.33 -23.68 -3.50
C GLY A 94 -8.16 -23.58 -2.51
N THR A 95 -7.06 -22.92 -2.88
CA THR A 95 -5.87 -22.76 -2.04
C THR A 95 -5.85 -21.38 -1.38
N PRO A 96 -5.69 -21.28 -0.06
CA PRO A 96 -5.45 -20.00 0.60
C PRO A 96 -4.10 -19.41 0.17
N ARG A 97 -4.09 -18.14 -0.23
CA ARG A 97 -2.92 -17.38 -0.69
C ARG A 97 -2.87 -16.03 0.01
N ILE A 98 -1.68 -15.55 0.34
CA ILE A 98 -1.49 -14.16 0.78
C ILE A 98 -1.16 -13.33 -0.45
N VAL A 99 -1.97 -12.31 -0.72
CA VAL A 99 -1.90 -11.50 -1.94
C VAL A 99 -1.78 -10.04 -1.55
N GLU A 100 -0.73 -9.38 -2.07
CA GLU A 100 -0.62 -7.93 -2.02
C GLU A 100 -1.27 -7.35 -3.26
N VAL A 101 -2.30 -6.54 -3.08
CA VAL A 101 -2.93 -5.76 -4.15
C VAL A 101 -2.45 -4.32 -4.07
N ARG A 102 -1.89 -3.81 -5.16
CA ARG A 102 -1.51 -2.41 -5.35
C ARG A 102 -2.56 -1.71 -6.20
N VAL A 103 -3.10 -0.61 -5.70
CA VAL A 103 -4.06 0.22 -6.43
C VAL A 103 -3.33 1.35 -7.14
N GLY A 104 -3.07 1.14 -8.43
CA GLY A 104 -2.40 2.11 -9.30
C GLY A 104 -3.36 3.12 -9.92
N ASP A 105 -2.79 4.04 -10.71
CA ASP A 105 -3.56 5.09 -11.39
C ASP A 105 -4.29 4.58 -12.64
N ALA A 106 -3.86 3.46 -13.20
CA ALA A 106 -4.44 2.86 -14.40
C ALA A 106 -5.21 1.55 -14.14
N GLY A 107 -5.39 1.15 -12.88
CA GLY A 107 -6.00 -0.12 -12.50
C GLY A 107 -5.36 -0.71 -11.25
N VAL A 108 -5.36 -2.04 -11.16
CA VAL A 108 -4.82 -2.76 -10.00
C VAL A 108 -3.81 -3.81 -10.41
N GLU A 109 -2.95 -4.16 -9.48
CA GLU A 109 -1.97 -5.22 -9.62
C GLU A 109 -1.99 -6.09 -8.38
N ALA A 110 -1.93 -7.41 -8.54
CA ALA A 110 -1.76 -8.35 -7.45
C ALA A 110 -0.44 -9.10 -7.56
N ALA A 111 0.25 -9.28 -6.44
CA ALA A 111 1.45 -10.11 -6.36
C ALA A 111 1.34 -11.11 -5.20
N PRO A 112 1.95 -12.31 -5.33
CA PRO A 112 1.98 -13.26 -4.23
C PRO A 112 2.91 -12.75 -3.12
N ALA A 113 2.48 -12.90 -1.87
CA ALA A 113 3.23 -12.50 -0.68
C ALA A 113 3.45 -13.67 0.30
N ASP A 114 3.17 -14.89 -0.14
CA ASP A 114 3.25 -16.14 0.65
C ASP A 114 4.43 -17.05 0.27
N GLY A 115 5.17 -16.71 -0.78
CA GLY A 115 6.28 -17.54 -1.28
C GLY A 115 5.85 -18.83 -2.00
N LEU A 116 4.55 -19.03 -2.26
CA LEU A 116 4.02 -20.24 -2.92
C LEU A 116 4.12 -20.18 -4.46
N GLY A 117 4.93 -19.26 -4.98
CA GLY A 117 5.08 -19.04 -6.42
C GLY A 117 3.98 -18.15 -7.01
N PRO A 118 3.85 -18.11 -8.35
CA PRO A 118 2.93 -17.20 -9.03
C PRO A 118 1.46 -17.37 -8.64
N LEU A 119 0.71 -16.29 -8.81
CA LEU A 119 -0.74 -16.33 -8.67
C LEU A 119 -1.36 -17.04 -9.88
N PRO A 120 -2.46 -17.81 -9.71
CA PRO A 120 -3.15 -18.41 -10.83
C PRO A 120 -3.68 -17.35 -11.81
N ALA A 121 -3.78 -17.69 -13.10
CA ALA A 121 -4.27 -16.76 -14.12
C ALA A 121 -5.73 -16.30 -13.85
N SER A 122 -6.53 -17.12 -13.17
CA SER A 122 -7.89 -16.80 -12.73
C SER A 122 -7.96 -15.60 -11.79
N THR A 123 -6.85 -15.22 -11.14
CA THR A 123 -6.75 -14.02 -10.31
C THR A 123 -7.13 -12.75 -11.06
N ALA A 124 -6.87 -12.66 -12.37
CA ALA A 124 -7.22 -11.50 -13.16
C ALA A 124 -8.74 -11.26 -13.19
N ALA A 125 -9.54 -12.32 -13.36
CA ALA A 125 -11.00 -12.22 -13.34
C ALA A 125 -11.54 -11.87 -11.95
N LEU A 126 -10.89 -12.36 -10.88
CA LEU A 126 -11.22 -11.96 -9.51
C LEU A 126 -10.97 -10.48 -9.27
N LEU A 127 -9.81 -9.95 -9.69
CA LEU A 127 -9.47 -8.52 -9.55
C LEU A 127 -10.42 -7.63 -10.36
N ASP A 128 -10.71 -8.03 -11.60
CA ASP A 128 -11.68 -7.35 -12.45
C ASP A 128 -13.05 -7.26 -11.76
N TRP A 129 -13.54 -8.36 -11.19
CA TRP A 129 -14.80 -8.37 -10.47
C TRP A 129 -14.73 -7.59 -9.15
N TRP A 130 -13.64 -7.73 -8.39
CA TRP A 130 -13.48 -7.08 -7.10
C TRP A 130 -13.46 -5.54 -7.24
N PHE A 131 -12.77 -5.00 -8.23
CA PHE A 131 -12.67 -3.55 -8.46
C PHE A 131 -13.56 -3.01 -9.59
N ASP A 132 -14.38 -3.89 -10.18
CA ASP A 132 -15.31 -3.59 -11.29
C ASP A 132 -14.62 -2.97 -12.53
N LEU A 133 -13.41 -3.42 -12.83
CA LEU A 133 -12.50 -2.71 -13.74
C LEU A 133 -12.99 -2.66 -15.18
N SER A 134 -13.75 -3.66 -15.62
CA SER A 134 -14.35 -3.74 -16.96
C SER A 134 -15.67 -2.97 -17.12
N ALA A 135 -16.18 -2.36 -16.05
CA ALA A 135 -17.42 -1.60 -16.10
C ALA A 135 -17.39 -0.52 -17.21
N PRO A 136 -18.50 -0.30 -17.93
CA PRO A 136 -18.59 0.75 -18.94
C PRO A 136 -18.78 2.12 -18.26
N ILE A 137 -17.79 2.55 -17.46
CA ILE A 137 -17.97 3.64 -16.51
C ILE A 137 -18.31 4.96 -17.18
N GLU A 138 -17.80 5.22 -18.38
CA GLU A 138 -18.07 6.48 -19.07
C GLU A 138 -19.56 6.59 -19.45
N ALA A 139 -20.21 5.47 -19.76
CA ALA A 139 -21.64 5.45 -20.00
C ALA A 139 -22.41 5.69 -18.70
N ILE A 140 -22.01 5.04 -17.60
CA ILE A 140 -22.62 5.20 -16.28
C ILE A 140 -22.48 6.66 -15.82
N ASP A 141 -21.28 7.22 -15.85
CA ASP A 141 -21.00 8.59 -15.44
C ASP A 141 -21.81 9.58 -16.27
N ARG A 142 -21.87 9.41 -17.60
CA ARG A 142 -22.69 10.27 -18.47
C ARG A 142 -24.18 10.19 -18.11
N ASP A 143 -24.70 8.99 -17.88
CA ASP A 143 -26.12 8.79 -17.61
C ASP A 143 -26.49 9.35 -16.23
N LEU A 144 -25.57 9.32 -15.26
CA LEU A 144 -25.75 9.88 -13.91
C LEU A 144 -25.46 11.40 -13.84
N ALA A 145 -24.67 11.96 -14.75
CA ALA A 145 -24.28 13.37 -14.72
C ALA A 145 -25.46 14.35 -14.80
N GLY A 146 -26.60 13.93 -15.35
CA GLY A 146 -27.82 14.73 -15.43
C GLY A 146 -28.71 14.68 -14.19
N ASP A 147 -28.44 13.78 -13.23
CA ASP A 147 -29.23 13.65 -12.02
C ASP A 147 -28.94 14.81 -11.04
N PRO A 148 -29.97 15.44 -10.44
CA PRO A 148 -29.77 16.61 -9.57
C PRO A 148 -29.03 16.31 -8.26
N VAL A 149 -28.99 15.04 -7.82
CA VAL A 149 -28.32 14.61 -6.58
C VAL A 149 -26.98 13.96 -6.91
N LEU A 150 -26.95 13.03 -7.87
CA LEU A 150 -25.76 12.26 -8.20
C LEU A 150 -24.84 12.98 -9.19
N GLY A 151 -25.38 13.83 -10.06
CA GLY A 151 -24.61 14.53 -11.10
C GLY A 151 -23.42 15.33 -10.55
N PRO A 152 -23.60 16.18 -9.53
CA PRO A 152 -22.48 16.89 -8.91
C PRO A 152 -21.38 15.96 -8.38
N LEU A 153 -21.75 14.82 -7.78
CA LEU A 153 -20.80 13.86 -7.22
C LEU A 153 -19.98 13.15 -8.32
N VAL A 154 -20.65 12.77 -9.41
CA VAL A 154 -20.00 12.13 -10.56
C VAL A 154 -19.06 13.10 -11.28
N LEU A 155 -19.46 14.36 -11.43
CA LEU A 155 -18.60 15.38 -12.04
C LEU A 155 -17.39 15.73 -11.18
N GLU A 156 -17.52 15.69 -9.85
CA GLU A 156 -16.40 15.88 -8.93
C GLU A 156 -15.43 14.68 -8.96
N ARG A 157 -15.96 13.47 -9.05
CA ARG A 157 -15.19 12.22 -8.98
C ARG A 157 -15.59 11.23 -10.07
N PRO A 158 -15.22 11.49 -11.34
CA PRO A 158 -15.51 10.58 -12.43
C PRO A 158 -14.74 9.27 -12.25
N GLY A 159 -15.31 8.16 -12.70
CA GLY A 159 -14.64 6.86 -12.64
C GLY A 159 -14.74 6.15 -11.30
N VAL A 160 -15.60 6.58 -10.37
CA VAL A 160 -15.89 5.83 -9.13
C VAL A 160 -16.52 4.49 -9.48
N ARG A 161 -16.02 3.40 -8.88
CA ARG A 161 -16.52 2.04 -9.12
C ARG A 161 -16.92 1.34 -7.84
N ALA A 162 -17.73 0.30 -7.99
CA ALA A 162 -17.99 -0.63 -6.91
C ALA A 162 -16.71 -1.39 -6.55
N THR A 163 -16.15 -1.13 -5.37
CA THR A 163 -15.14 -2.01 -4.76
C THR A 163 -15.87 -3.04 -3.91
N ARG A 164 -15.95 -4.27 -4.42
CA ARG A 164 -16.74 -5.38 -3.89
C ARG A 164 -15.99 -6.09 -2.75
N CYS A 165 -16.60 -7.11 -2.14
CA CYS A 165 -15.90 -8.07 -1.28
C CYS A 165 -15.56 -9.31 -2.13
N PRO A 166 -14.28 -9.74 -2.22
CA PRO A 166 -13.84 -10.78 -3.16
C PRO A 166 -14.39 -12.18 -2.88
N ASP A 167 -14.94 -12.42 -1.68
CA ASP A 167 -15.53 -13.69 -1.28
C ASP A 167 -17.00 -13.51 -0.87
N PRO A 168 -17.97 -14.20 -1.52
CA PRO A 168 -19.38 -14.05 -1.20
C PRO A 168 -19.78 -14.50 0.21
N PHE A 169 -19.08 -15.47 0.79
CA PHE A 169 -19.36 -15.92 2.16
C PHE A 169 -18.89 -14.88 3.17
N GLU A 170 -17.69 -14.34 3.00
CA GLU A 170 -17.18 -13.19 3.77
C GLU A 170 -18.12 -11.99 3.64
N ALA A 171 -18.61 -11.69 2.44
CA ALA A 171 -19.58 -10.63 2.20
C ALA A 171 -20.88 -10.85 3.01
N ALA A 172 -21.42 -12.08 3.01
CA ALA A 172 -22.62 -12.40 3.76
C ALA A 172 -22.41 -12.28 5.28
N VAL A 173 -21.31 -12.82 5.80
CA VAL A 173 -20.96 -12.76 7.23
C VAL A 173 -20.78 -11.32 7.68
N THR A 174 -19.95 -10.55 6.97
CA THR A 174 -19.66 -9.15 7.31
C THR A 174 -20.88 -8.25 7.18
N THR A 175 -21.78 -8.54 6.23
CA THR A 175 -23.07 -7.86 6.12
C THR A 175 -23.93 -8.07 7.37
N VAL A 176 -24.06 -9.31 7.85
CA VAL A 176 -24.82 -9.63 9.07
C VAL A 176 -24.16 -8.99 10.30
N LEU A 177 -22.83 -9.09 10.43
CA LEU A 177 -22.09 -8.47 11.55
C LEU A 177 -22.17 -6.95 11.57
N GLY A 178 -22.41 -6.31 10.42
CA GLY A 178 -22.57 -4.86 10.29
C GLY A 178 -23.97 -4.34 10.63
N GLN A 179 -24.95 -5.21 10.86
CA GLN A 179 -26.32 -4.77 11.13
C GLN A 179 -26.42 -4.08 12.50
N GLN A 180 -27.10 -2.93 12.53
CA GLN A 180 -27.41 -2.17 13.75
C GLN A 180 -26.20 -1.71 14.56
N VAL A 181 -25.00 -1.67 13.97
CA VAL A 181 -23.77 -1.23 14.62
C VAL A 181 -22.96 -0.29 13.73
N SER A 182 -21.96 0.37 14.28
CA SER A 182 -21.03 1.18 13.49
C SER A 182 -20.11 0.30 12.64
N GLY A 183 -19.55 0.85 11.55
CA GLY A 183 -18.55 0.16 10.73
C GLY A 183 -17.27 -0.20 11.49
N SER A 184 -16.90 0.57 12.53
CA SER A 184 -15.79 0.19 13.41
C SER A 184 -16.10 -1.04 14.26
N ALA A 185 -17.30 -1.10 14.86
CA ALA A 185 -17.73 -2.25 15.65
C ALA A 185 -17.88 -3.52 14.79
N ALA A 186 -18.44 -3.38 13.59
CA ALA A 186 -18.56 -4.47 12.63
C ALA A 186 -17.19 -5.13 12.33
N ARG A 187 -16.16 -4.31 12.06
CA ARG A 187 -14.79 -4.81 11.83
C ARG A 187 -14.16 -5.44 13.06
N THR A 188 -14.45 -4.92 14.25
CA THR A 188 -14.01 -5.56 15.50
C THR A 188 -14.62 -6.95 15.66
N PHE A 189 -15.92 -7.12 15.37
CA PHE A 189 -16.55 -8.43 15.44
C PHE A 189 -16.02 -9.39 14.37
N ALA A 190 -15.82 -8.90 13.14
CA ALA A 190 -15.21 -9.70 12.08
C ALA A 190 -13.80 -10.16 12.45
N GLY A 191 -12.96 -9.27 13.01
CA GLY A 191 -11.62 -9.61 13.47
C GLY A 191 -11.62 -10.69 14.56
N ARG A 192 -12.58 -10.63 15.51
CA ARG A 192 -12.76 -11.71 16.52
C ARG A 192 -13.16 -13.04 15.90
N LEU A 193 -13.98 -13.02 14.84
CA LEU A 193 -14.37 -14.23 14.12
C LEU A 193 -13.16 -14.85 13.41
N VAL A 194 -12.33 -14.01 12.77
CA VAL A 194 -11.07 -14.44 12.15
C VAL A 194 -10.12 -15.03 13.20
N GLU A 195 -9.95 -14.37 14.34
CA GLU A 195 -9.11 -14.87 15.43
C GLU A 195 -9.59 -16.22 15.99
N ALA A 196 -10.91 -16.38 16.15
CA ALA A 196 -11.49 -17.58 16.75
C ALA A 196 -11.62 -18.77 15.77
N PHE A 197 -11.82 -18.51 14.47
CA PHE A 197 -12.22 -19.54 13.50
C PHE A 197 -11.44 -19.52 12.18
N GLY A 198 -10.53 -18.56 11.97
CA GLY A 198 -9.71 -18.48 10.76
C GLY A 198 -8.70 -19.61 10.66
N GLU A 199 -8.40 -20.03 9.42
CA GLU A 199 -7.28 -20.93 9.15
C GLU A 199 -5.96 -20.16 9.16
N PRO A 200 -4.93 -20.57 9.94
CA PRO A 200 -3.64 -19.90 9.94
C PRO A 200 -2.89 -20.10 8.62
N VAL A 201 -2.65 -19.02 7.87
CA VAL A 201 -2.02 -19.07 6.53
C VAL A 201 -0.70 -18.27 6.43
N GLY A 202 -0.14 -17.89 7.58
CA GLY A 202 0.98 -16.94 7.68
C GLY A 202 0.50 -15.54 8.06
N ALA A 203 1.43 -14.64 8.37
CA ALA A 203 1.09 -13.30 8.83
C ALA A 203 0.70 -12.39 7.65
N VAL A 204 -0.61 -12.12 7.52
CA VAL A 204 -1.14 -10.95 6.79
C VAL A 204 -0.90 -9.69 7.58
#